data_AF-A0A7V9R920-F1
#
_entry.id   AF-A0A7V9R920-F1
#
_cell.length_a   1.000
_cell.length_b   1.000
_cell.length_c   1.000
_cell.angle_alpha   90.00
_cell.angle_beta   90.00
_cell.angle_gamma   90.00
#
_symmetry.space_group_name_H-M   'P 1'
#
loop_
_entity.id
_entity.type
_entity.pdbx_description
1 polymer ?
#
loop_
_entity_poly.entity_id
_entity_poly.type
_entity_poly.pdbx_seq_one_letter_code
_entity_poly.pdbx_strand_id
1 'polypeptide(L)'
;MPYFICPNCRRRAIDDDRRDGLTHQAVGCANCGFGFLFELMDDYYPGPTTAFVVCDRTRRVLASGRGVFELTGFKEAELLGHDVIDVFGISGNGDGPNPAEVALEWGVRQLGQVLALRTRSGLRKNVKVDFFPAYDEDGGLLVALSPR
;
A
#
# COMPACT_ATOMS: atom_id res chain seq x y z
N MET A 1 13.84 -15.24 6.00
CA MET A 1 13.73 -14.10 6.92
C MET A 1 12.72 -13.14 6.32
N PRO A 2 11.55 -12.96 6.94
CA PRO A 2 10.49 -12.12 6.40
C PRO A 2 10.87 -10.64 6.42
N TYR A 3 10.45 -9.90 5.39
CA TYR A 3 10.69 -8.47 5.28
C TYR A 3 9.43 -7.72 5.68
N PHE A 4 9.57 -6.77 6.60
CA PHE A 4 8.45 -5.95 7.05
C PHE A 4 8.63 -4.51 6.63
N ILE A 5 7.52 -3.86 6.26
CA ILE A 5 7.51 -2.44 5.97
C ILE A 5 6.37 -1.76 6.71
N CYS A 6 6.68 -0.63 7.34
CA CYS A 6 5.66 0.20 7.96
C CYS A 6 4.89 0.98 6.88
N PRO A 7 3.57 0.78 6.73
CA PRO A 7 2.78 1.53 5.76
C PRO A 7 2.79 3.05 6.03
N ASN A 8 2.95 3.47 7.28
CA ASN A 8 2.89 4.89 7.62
C ASN A 8 4.19 5.66 7.32
N CYS A 9 5.34 5.13 7.75
CA CYS A 9 6.63 5.83 7.67
C CYS A 9 7.66 5.19 6.73
N ARG A 10 7.32 4.04 6.11
CA ARG A 10 8.19 3.27 5.19
C ARG A 10 9.43 2.65 5.84
N ARG A 11 9.51 2.71 7.17
CA ARG A 11 10.59 2.06 7.90
C ARG A 11 10.52 0.57 7.62
N ARG A 12 11.62 0.04 7.09
CA ARG A 12 11.85 -1.40 7.00
C ARG A 12 12.21 -1.96 8.36
N ALA A 13 11.71 -3.15 8.63
CA ALA A 13 12.15 -3.99 9.72
C ALA A 13 12.46 -5.38 9.16
N ILE A 14 13.50 -5.97 9.69
CA ILE A 14 13.79 -7.38 9.51
C ILE A 14 13.43 -7.99 10.86
N ASP A 15 12.44 -8.87 10.86
CA ASP A 15 12.01 -9.58 12.06
C ASP A 15 12.19 -11.07 11.76
N ASP A 16 12.93 -11.77 12.62
CA ASP A 16 13.19 -13.21 12.46
C ASP A 16 12.03 -14.06 13.02
N ASP A 17 11.21 -13.49 13.94
CA ASP A 17 10.28 -14.28 14.76
C ASP A 17 8.78 -13.94 14.59
N ARG A 18 8.43 -12.93 13.77
CA ARG A 18 7.05 -12.46 13.53
C ARG A 18 6.30 -12.04 14.81
N ARG A 19 7.02 -11.76 15.91
CA ARG A 19 6.44 -11.64 17.26
C ARG A 19 7.15 -10.58 18.07
N ASP A 20 6.37 -9.69 18.68
CA ASP A 20 6.85 -8.87 19.79
C ASP A 20 6.35 -9.53 21.10
N GLY A 21 7.21 -10.34 21.73
CA GLY A 21 6.91 -11.04 22.99
C GLY A 21 6.12 -12.36 22.89
N LEU A 22 5.44 -12.73 23.99
CA LEU A 22 4.71 -14.01 24.16
C LEU A 22 3.31 -14.03 23.49
N THR A 23 2.95 -13.02 22.69
CA THR A 23 1.60 -12.84 22.13
C THR A 23 1.59 -12.85 20.60
N HIS A 24 0.52 -13.39 20.00
CA HIS A 24 0.29 -13.49 18.54
C HIS A 24 -0.10 -12.16 17.87
N GLN A 25 0.26 -11.00 18.43
CA GLN A 25 -0.20 -9.71 17.93
C GLN A 25 0.72 -9.18 16.82
N ALA A 26 0.14 -8.60 15.77
CA ALA A 26 0.89 -7.99 14.68
C ALA A 26 1.84 -6.91 15.22
N VAL A 27 3.11 -6.99 14.82
CA VAL A 27 4.17 -6.10 15.32
C VAL A 27 3.87 -4.68 14.86
N GLY A 28 3.74 -3.75 15.82
CA GLY A 28 3.61 -2.32 15.54
C GLY A 28 4.95 -1.70 15.13
N CYS A 29 4.89 -0.55 14.44
CA CYS A 29 6.10 0.15 14.05
C CYS A 29 6.71 0.94 15.24
N ALA A 30 7.81 0.44 15.80
CA ALA A 30 8.54 1.11 16.88
C ALA A 30 9.02 2.55 16.55
N ASN A 31 9.14 2.90 15.26
CA ASN A 31 9.60 4.22 14.83
C ASN A 31 8.50 5.30 14.83
N CYS A 32 7.23 4.92 14.60
CA CYS A 32 6.16 5.91 14.43
C CYS A 32 4.85 5.54 15.14
N GLY A 33 4.79 4.40 15.84
CA GLY A 33 3.62 3.93 16.57
C GLY A 33 2.49 3.38 15.69
N PHE A 34 2.72 3.18 14.39
CA PHE A 34 1.69 2.61 13.52
C PHE A 34 1.35 1.17 13.93
N GLY A 35 0.07 0.81 13.90
CA GLY A 35 -0.46 -0.35 14.61
C GLY A 35 -0.01 -1.73 14.10
N PHE A 36 0.56 -1.82 12.89
CA PHE A 36 1.06 -3.08 12.33
C PHE A 36 2.12 -2.82 11.25
N LEU A 37 2.92 -3.83 10.94
CA LEU A 37 3.82 -3.85 9.79
C LEU A 37 3.25 -4.76 8.70
N PHE A 38 3.49 -4.41 7.45
CA PHE A 38 3.08 -5.21 6.31
C PHE A 38 4.22 -6.17 5.92
N GLU A 39 3.92 -7.46 5.81
CA GLU A 39 4.90 -8.48 5.39
C GLU A 39 5.06 -8.48 3.86
N LEU A 40 6.31 -8.54 3.41
CA LEU A 40 6.70 -8.63 2.01
C LEU A 40 7.50 -9.91 1.76
N MET A 41 7.28 -10.55 0.61
CA MET A 41 8.06 -11.72 0.19
C MET A 41 9.54 -11.40 -0.03
N ASP A 42 9.85 -10.21 -0.53
CA ASP A 42 11.22 -9.77 -0.79
C ASP A 42 11.42 -8.34 -0.28
N ASP A 43 12.68 -7.98 -0.07
CA ASP A 43 13.07 -6.64 0.35
C ASP A 43 12.65 -5.59 -0.71
N TYR A 44 11.97 -4.54 -0.25
CA TYR A 44 11.45 -3.46 -1.10
C TYR A 44 12.00 -2.12 -0.64
N TYR A 45 12.52 -1.35 -1.60
CA TYR A 45 13.14 -0.04 -1.37
C TYR A 45 12.24 1.05 -1.94
N PRO A 46 11.28 1.58 -1.17
CA PRO A 46 10.46 2.69 -1.65
C PRO A 46 11.32 3.94 -1.83
N GLY A 47 11.02 4.71 -2.89
CA GLY A 47 11.57 6.06 -3.05
C GLY A 47 11.16 6.99 -1.91
N PRO A 48 11.90 8.08 -1.65
CA PRO A 48 11.71 8.97 -0.49
C PRO A 48 10.36 9.71 -0.47
N THR A 49 9.64 9.73 -1.59
CA THR A 49 8.31 10.35 -1.76
C THR A 49 7.21 9.32 -2.03
N THR A 50 7.53 8.02 -1.97
CA THR A 50 6.53 6.96 -2.11
C THR A 50 5.54 7.05 -0.96
N ALA A 51 4.26 6.93 -1.26
CA ALA A 51 3.17 6.87 -0.31
C ALA A 51 2.60 5.45 -0.28
N PHE A 52 2.17 4.95 0.88
CA PHE A 52 1.53 3.64 0.97
C PHE A 52 0.06 3.78 1.36
N VAL A 53 -0.76 2.92 0.80
CA VAL A 53 -2.17 2.74 1.15
C VAL A 53 -2.40 1.28 1.45
N VAL A 54 -2.95 0.97 2.62
CA VAL A 54 -3.31 -0.40 3.00
C VAL A 54 -4.78 -0.61 2.70
N CYS A 55 -5.10 -1.72 2.07
CA CYS A 55 -6.46 -2.09 1.71
C CYS A 55 -6.80 -3.51 2.17
N ASP A 56 -8.09 -3.78 2.34
CA ASP A 56 -8.61 -5.13 2.56
C ASP A 56 -8.65 -5.96 1.26
N ARG A 57 -9.10 -7.22 1.37
CA ARG A 57 -9.27 -8.15 0.24
C ARG A 57 -10.24 -7.68 -0.85
N THR A 58 -11.06 -6.66 -0.56
CA THR A 58 -12.00 -6.03 -1.49
C THR A 58 -11.53 -4.67 -1.96
N ARG A 59 -10.25 -4.33 -1.78
CA ARG A 59 -9.60 -3.06 -2.16
C ARG A 59 -10.08 -1.83 -1.39
N ARG A 60 -10.78 -2.01 -0.27
CA ARG A 60 -11.20 -0.88 0.57
C ARG A 60 -10.05 -0.39 1.43
N VAL A 61 -9.83 0.91 1.49
CA VAL A 61 -8.74 1.50 2.26
C VAL A 61 -8.97 1.30 3.76
N LEU A 62 -7.97 0.72 4.43
CA LEU A 62 -7.91 0.53 5.88
C LEU A 62 -7.02 1.57 6.56
N ALA A 63 -5.97 2.02 5.88
CA ALA A 63 -5.06 3.06 6.37
C ALA A 63 -4.34 3.75 5.21
N SER A 64 -3.97 5.02 5.41
CA SER A 64 -3.13 5.78 4.49
C SER A 64 -1.88 6.30 5.18
N GLY A 65 -0.70 5.99 4.64
CA GLY A 65 0.55 6.48 5.19
C GLY A 65 0.78 7.97 4.93
N ARG A 66 1.73 8.56 5.67
CA ARG A 66 1.99 10.01 5.67
C ARG A 66 2.01 10.62 4.27
N GLY A 67 2.76 10.02 3.34
CA GLY A 67 2.98 10.53 1.98
C GLY A 67 1.73 10.65 1.09
N VAL A 68 0.60 10.05 1.47
CA VAL A 68 -0.61 10.02 0.62
C VAL A 68 -1.19 11.42 0.50
N PHE A 69 -1.19 12.21 1.57
CA PHE A 69 -1.72 13.56 1.55
C PHE A 69 -0.88 14.47 0.64
N GLU A 70 0.44 14.44 0.74
CA GLU A 70 1.31 15.27 -0.11
C GLU A 70 1.22 14.87 -1.58
N LEU A 71 1.04 13.58 -1.86
CA LEU A 71 0.91 13.11 -3.23
C LEU A 71 -0.45 13.43 -3.84
N THR A 72 -1.54 13.30 -3.09
CA THR A 72 -2.90 13.23 -3.65
C THR A 72 -3.83 14.34 -3.15
N GLY A 73 -3.51 14.98 -2.02
CA GLY A 73 -4.34 15.97 -1.34
C GLY A 73 -5.50 15.38 -0.53
N PHE A 74 -5.71 14.07 -0.56
CA PHE A 74 -6.74 13.41 0.24
C PHE A 74 -6.25 13.20 1.67
N LYS A 75 -7.12 13.50 2.64
CA LYS A 75 -6.88 13.12 4.04
C LYS A 75 -7.35 11.69 4.25
N GLU A 76 -6.75 10.98 5.20
CA GLU A 76 -7.08 9.58 5.51
C GLU A 76 -8.59 9.37 5.72
N ALA A 77 -9.25 10.25 6.48
CA ALA A 77 -10.68 10.17 6.76
C ALA A 77 -11.59 10.18 5.52
N GLU A 78 -11.08 10.65 4.37
CA GLU A 78 -11.82 10.67 3.10
C GLU A 78 -11.52 9.44 2.24
N LEU A 79 -10.54 8.64 2.63
CA LEU A 79 -10.11 7.43 1.93
C LEU A 79 -10.71 6.19 2.60
N LEU A 80 -10.77 6.16 3.94
CA LEU A 80 -11.18 4.99 4.71
C LEU A 80 -12.51 4.39 4.20
N GLY A 81 -12.49 3.08 3.95
CA GLY A 81 -13.63 2.30 3.46
C GLY A 81 -13.95 2.45 1.97
N HIS A 82 -13.37 3.42 1.27
CA HIS A 82 -13.50 3.56 -0.17
C HIS A 82 -12.59 2.60 -0.92
N ASP A 83 -13.00 2.20 -2.12
CA ASP A 83 -12.14 1.45 -3.04
C ASP A 83 -10.95 2.32 -3.50
N VAL A 84 -9.73 1.77 -3.38
CA VAL A 84 -8.49 2.49 -3.69
C VAL A 84 -8.41 2.94 -5.16
N ILE A 85 -8.98 2.17 -6.08
CA ILE A 85 -8.97 2.48 -7.51
C ILE A 85 -9.95 3.62 -7.78
N ASP A 86 -11.14 3.56 -7.20
CA ASP A 86 -12.19 4.55 -7.45
C ASP A 86 -11.88 5.91 -6.81
N VAL A 87 -11.42 5.91 -5.55
CA VAL A 87 -11.16 7.15 -4.79
C VAL A 87 -10.05 7.98 -5.44
N PHE A 88 -8.99 7.32 -5.89
CA PHE A 88 -7.90 7.95 -6.62
C PHE A 88 -8.15 8.02 -8.14
N GLY A 89 -9.25 7.47 -8.64
CA GLY A 89 -9.54 7.40 -10.08
C GLY A 89 -8.38 6.78 -10.86
N ILE A 90 -7.79 5.69 -10.34
CA ILE A 90 -6.63 5.03 -10.92
C ILE A 90 -7.05 4.36 -12.22
N SER A 91 -6.37 4.72 -13.30
CA SER A 91 -6.61 4.13 -14.62
C SER A 91 -5.31 3.90 -15.37
N GLY A 92 -5.21 2.75 -16.04
CA GLY A 92 -4.11 2.48 -16.99
C GLY A 92 -4.28 3.22 -18.31
N ASN A 93 -3.25 3.12 -19.17
CA ASN A 93 -3.26 3.70 -20.51
C ASN A 93 -3.81 2.74 -21.60
N GLY A 94 -4.43 1.61 -21.22
CA GLY A 94 -4.97 0.62 -22.16
C GLY A 94 -5.92 -0.37 -21.49
N ASP A 95 -6.46 -1.31 -22.28
CA ASP A 95 -7.53 -2.26 -21.90
C ASP A 95 -7.03 -3.50 -21.12
N GLY A 96 -5.90 -3.38 -20.44
CA GLY A 96 -5.35 -4.48 -19.63
C GLY A 96 -6.14 -4.72 -18.35
N PRO A 97 -6.01 -5.90 -17.72
CA PRO A 97 -6.64 -6.19 -16.44
C PRO A 97 -6.15 -5.24 -15.35
N ASN A 98 -7.01 -4.96 -14.37
CA ASN A 98 -6.67 -4.09 -13.24
C ASN A 98 -5.54 -4.72 -12.42
N PRO A 99 -4.36 -4.08 -12.28
CA PRO A 99 -3.25 -4.68 -11.54
C PRO A 99 -3.56 -4.98 -10.07
N ALA A 100 -4.46 -4.22 -9.44
CA ALA A 100 -4.89 -4.50 -8.07
C ALA A 100 -5.71 -5.80 -7.99
N GLU A 101 -6.55 -6.06 -8.98
CA GLU A 101 -7.36 -7.28 -9.08
C GLU A 101 -6.47 -8.49 -9.35
N VAL A 102 -5.53 -8.37 -10.30
CA VAL A 102 -4.56 -9.42 -10.59
C VAL A 102 -3.74 -9.76 -9.34
N ALA A 103 -3.32 -8.76 -8.57
CA ALA A 103 -2.55 -8.99 -7.36
C ALA A 103 -3.34 -9.75 -6.29
N LEU A 104 -4.61 -9.41 -6.10
CA LEU A 104 -5.48 -10.05 -5.11
C LEU A 104 -5.91 -11.46 -5.55
N GLU A 105 -6.28 -11.65 -6.81
CA GLU A 105 -6.79 -12.93 -7.33
C GLU A 105 -5.68 -13.99 -7.38
N TRP A 106 -4.49 -13.62 -7.84
CA TRP A 106 -3.41 -14.56 -8.08
C TRP A 106 -2.33 -14.56 -6.99
N GLY A 107 -2.41 -13.64 -6.02
CA GLY A 107 -1.40 -13.51 -4.97
C GLY A 107 -0.03 -13.06 -5.48
N VAL A 108 0.02 -12.43 -6.65
CA VAL A 108 1.27 -11.98 -7.31
C VAL A 108 1.46 -10.48 -7.19
N ARG A 109 2.70 -10.04 -7.00
CA ARG A 109 3.01 -8.60 -6.98
C ARG A 109 2.89 -8.01 -8.39
N GLN A 110 2.36 -6.80 -8.49
CA GLN A 110 2.34 -6.02 -9.74
C GLN A 110 3.20 -4.77 -9.55
N LEU A 111 4.44 -4.82 -10.03
CA LEU A 111 5.44 -3.75 -9.83
C LEU A 111 5.56 -2.87 -11.07
N GLY A 112 5.99 -1.63 -10.87
CA GLY A 112 6.36 -0.68 -11.93
C GLY A 112 5.19 -0.19 -12.79
N GLN A 113 3.94 -0.36 -12.33
CA GLN A 113 2.77 0.01 -13.12
C GLN A 113 2.72 1.52 -13.29
N VAL A 114 2.56 2.00 -14.51
CA VAL A 114 2.47 3.45 -14.79
C VAL A 114 1.01 3.78 -15.01
N LEU A 115 0.38 4.35 -13.98
CA LEU A 115 -1.06 4.60 -13.98
C LEU A 115 -1.34 6.09 -13.78
N ALA A 116 -2.44 6.56 -14.35
CA ALA A 116 -2.95 7.89 -14.06
C ALA A 116 -3.69 7.86 -12.71
N LEU A 117 -3.44 8.85 -11.88
CA LEU A 117 -4.13 9.11 -10.61
C LEU A 117 -4.76 10.51 -10.65
N ARG A 118 -5.95 10.63 -10.10
CA ARG A 118 -6.67 11.87 -9.84
C ARG A 118 -6.39 12.35 -8.41
N THR A 119 -5.89 13.56 -8.27
CA THR A 119 -5.76 14.23 -6.97
C THR A 119 -7.11 14.77 -6.49
N ARG A 120 -7.19 15.15 -5.22
CA ARG A 120 -8.37 15.80 -4.63
C ARG A 120 -8.82 17.05 -5.39
N SER A 121 -7.87 17.83 -5.94
CA SER A 121 -8.17 19.03 -6.74
C SER A 121 -8.67 18.72 -8.15
N GLY A 122 -8.76 17.45 -8.54
CA GLY A 122 -9.18 17.00 -9.87
C GLY A 122 -8.06 16.87 -10.89
N LEU A 123 -6.81 17.23 -10.54
CA LEU A 123 -5.66 17.08 -11.43
C LEU A 123 -5.37 15.59 -11.68
N ARG A 124 -5.19 15.22 -12.95
CA ARG A 124 -4.68 13.89 -13.32
C ARG A 124 -3.18 13.94 -13.54
N LYS A 125 -2.46 12.98 -12.96
CA LYS A 125 -1.01 12.83 -13.16
C LYS A 125 -0.62 11.36 -13.22
N ASN A 126 0.45 11.06 -13.95
CA ASN A 126 1.02 9.72 -14.00
C ASN A 126 1.88 9.48 -12.76
N VAL A 127 1.67 8.34 -12.11
CA VAL A 127 2.44 7.85 -10.97
C VAL A 127 2.94 6.44 -11.27
N LYS A 128 4.04 6.06 -10.62
CA LYS A 128 4.42 4.65 -10.55
C LYS A 128 3.63 4.02 -9.41
N VAL A 129 3.01 2.87 -9.67
CA VAL A 129 2.22 2.11 -8.70
C VAL A 129 2.78 0.70 -8.58
N ASP A 130 3.06 0.29 -7.35
CA ASP A 130 3.42 -1.09 -7.02
C ASP A 130 2.32 -1.68 -6.12
N PHE A 131 1.85 -2.89 -6.42
CA PHE A 131 0.82 -3.59 -5.67
C PHE A 131 1.40 -4.86 -5.03
N PHE A 132 1.19 -5.00 -3.71
CA PHE A 132 1.67 -6.13 -2.92
C PHE A 132 0.50 -6.81 -2.21
N PRO A 133 0.15 -8.05 -2.56
CA PRO A 133 -0.87 -8.78 -1.82
C PRO A 133 -0.34 -9.14 -0.43
N ALA A 134 -1.23 -9.16 0.57
CA ALA A 134 -0.91 -9.72 1.88
C ALA A 134 -0.96 -11.25 1.81
N TYR A 135 -0.08 -11.90 2.57
CA TYR A 135 0.08 -13.35 2.58
C TYR A 135 -0.42 -14.00 3.88
N ASP A 136 -1.11 -13.22 4.72
CA ASP A 136 -1.79 -13.69 5.93
C ASP A 136 -3.24 -14.14 5.64
N GLU A 137 -3.94 -14.62 6.68
CA GLU A 137 -5.32 -15.10 6.57
C GLU A 137 -6.35 -13.99 6.29
N ASP A 138 -6.00 -12.74 6.64
CA ASP A 138 -6.85 -11.58 6.39
C ASP A 138 -6.84 -11.20 4.90
N GLY A 139 -5.70 -11.41 4.24
CA GLY A 139 -5.45 -11.00 2.88
C GLY A 139 -5.43 -9.48 2.74
N GLY A 140 -5.62 -8.99 1.52
CA GLY A 140 -5.61 -7.56 1.24
C GLY A 140 -4.39 -7.11 0.47
N LEU A 141 -4.15 -5.81 0.47
CA LEU A 141 -3.30 -5.17 -0.52
C LEU A 141 -2.58 -3.95 0.04
N LEU A 142 -1.26 -3.91 -0.08
CA LEU A 142 -0.48 -2.70 0.06
C LEU A 142 -0.26 -2.09 -1.33
N VAL A 143 -0.61 -0.82 -1.49
CA VAL A 143 -0.42 -0.05 -2.72
C VAL A 143 0.64 1.01 -2.47
N ALA A 144 1.73 0.97 -3.22
CA ALA A 144 2.78 1.98 -3.21
C ALA A 144 2.60 2.96 -4.36
N LEU A 145 2.45 4.24 -4.06
CA LEU A 145 2.28 5.32 -5.02
C LEU A 145 3.54 6.20 -5.02
N SER A 146 4.30 6.21 -6.11
CA SER A 146 5.47 7.09 -6.25
C SER A 146 5.22 8.16 -7.32
N PRO A 147 5.52 9.45 -7.06
CA PRO A 147 5.64 10.44 -8.12
C PRO A 147 6.59 9.97 -9.22
N ARG A 148 6.30 10.34 -10.47
CA ARG A 148 7.26 10.26 -11.57
C ARG A 148 8.19 11.46 -11.58
#